data_AF-A0A938P4K8-F1
#
_entry.id   AF-A0A938P4K8-F1
#
_cell.length_a   1.000
_cell.length_b   1.000
_cell.length_c   1.000
_cell.angle_alpha   90.00
_cell.angle_beta   90.00
_cell.angle_gamma   90.00
#
_symmetry.space_group_name_H-M   'P 1'
#
loop_
_entity.id
_entity.type
_entity.pdbx_description
1 polymer ?
#
loop_
_entity_poly.entity_id
_entity_poly.type
_entity_poly.pdbx_seq_one_letter_code
_entity_poly.pdbx_strand_id
1 'polypeptide(L)'
;MATVFILVNCLLLLFWIRLWADTRGEFYFNPFLSGPIRMVDAVVNALGLPLKLTCLLMLAVGLVFRTAIAVRFGHEWTLSLGSIYHFRPTMFTFPNLLVFSVLDFLLFIVRLWTAYFLIRLITPSSRMDRATEAFEFSVRPFSLLTPPLRIALLVIVHLLIVMELRMLETNQLAGMNPLDIGGQVRSLPVADWPAGVISGITLVCMAAASLADGLDVIRLALVTCVIGGLVAMLIGNQIFRQIFAESMTVILGRFARAPLVAGMMDFTPLIFFFALRLIYSLCSAFLLALTAMIS
;
A
#
# COMPACT_ATOMS: atom_id res chain seq x y z
N MET A 1 11.85 -4.80 13.04
CA MET A 1 10.93 -5.81 12.45
C MET A 1 10.07 -5.22 11.34
N ALA A 2 9.36 -4.10 11.56
CA ALA A 2 8.56 -3.46 10.51
C ALA A 2 9.33 -3.17 9.19
N THR A 3 10.56 -2.66 9.28
CA THR A 3 11.43 -2.43 8.10
C THR A 3 11.77 -3.71 7.34
N VAL A 4 12.07 -4.80 8.05
CA VAL A 4 12.35 -6.12 7.46
C VAL A 4 11.13 -6.64 6.71
N PHE A 5 9.94 -6.48 7.27
CA PHE A 5 8.69 -6.92 6.65
C PHE A 5 8.36 -6.13 5.38
N ILE A 6 8.60 -4.81 5.38
CA ILE A 6 8.47 -4.00 4.17
C ILE A 6 9.46 -4.47 3.09
N LEU A 7 10.73 -4.72 3.46
CA LEU A 7 11.73 -5.24 2.53
C LEU A 7 11.32 -6.59 1.94
N VAL A 8 10.79 -7.51 2.77
CA VAL A 8 10.26 -8.78 2.29
C VAL A 8 9.08 -8.56 1.34
N ASN A 9 8.13 -7.67 1.65
CA ASN A 9 7.03 -7.33 0.75
C ASN A 9 7.52 -6.76 -0.59
N CYS A 10 8.54 -5.91 -0.58
CA CYS A 10 9.17 -5.40 -1.80
C CYS A 10 9.86 -6.51 -2.61
N LEU A 11 10.50 -7.49 -1.96
CA LEU A 11 11.09 -8.65 -2.65
C LEU A 11 10.00 -9.55 -3.25
N LEU A 12 8.93 -9.83 -2.49
CA LEU A 12 7.77 -10.58 -2.96
C LEU A 12 7.07 -9.87 -4.13
N LEU A 13 7.03 -8.54 -4.11
CA LEU A 13 6.51 -7.74 -5.21
C LEU A 13 7.25 -8.03 -6.53
N LEU A 14 8.56 -8.29 -6.52
CA LEU A 14 9.29 -8.63 -7.75
C LEU A 14 8.79 -9.94 -8.38
N PHE A 15 8.55 -10.96 -7.55
CA PHE A 15 7.96 -12.23 -8.00
C PHE A 15 6.50 -12.05 -8.42
N TRP A 16 5.74 -11.20 -7.72
CA TRP A 16 4.39 -10.82 -8.11
C TRP A 16 4.36 -10.17 -9.49
N ILE A 17 5.22 -9.18 -9.76
CA ILE A 17 5.34 -8.52 -11.07
C ILE A 17 5.65 -9.55 -12.14
N ARG A 18 6.63 -10.41 -11.89
CA ARG A 18 7.06 -11.41 -12.87
C ARG A 18 5.99 -12.47 -13.15
N LEU A 19 5.15 -12.80 -12.17
CA LEU A 19 4.01 -13.72 -12.32
C LEU A 19 3.03 -13.26 -13.41
N TRP A 20 2.86 -11.94 -13.54
CA TRP A 20 1.92 -11.29 -14.47
C TRP A 20 2.58 -10.73 -15.75
N ALA A 21 3.85 -11.04 -15.99
CA ALA A 21 4.57 -10.64 -17.19
C ALA A 21 4.62 -11.79 -18.20
N ASP A 22 4.22 -11.54 -19.44
CA ASP A 22 4.07 -12.60 -20.45
C ASP A 22 5.35 -12.84 -21.25
N THR A 23 6.15 -11.81 -21.54
CA THR A 23 7.38 -11.98 -22.34
C THR A 23 8.68 -11.79 -21.56
N ARG A 24 9.72 -12.50 -22.00
CA ARG A 24 11.09 -12.33 -21.49
C ARG A 24 11.70 -10.97 -21.84
N GLY A 25 11.12 -10.22 -22.80
CA GLY A 25 11.65 -8.96 -23.32
C GLY A 25 11.10 -7.68 -22.68
N GLU A 26 9.96 -7.75 -21.98
CA GLU A 26 9.18 -6.58 -21.50
C GLU A 26 9.99 -5.58 -20.65
N PHE A 27 11.07 -6.01 -19.99
CA PHE A 27 11.79 -5.19 -19.01
C PHE A 27 13.21 -4.79 -19.41
N TYR A 28 13.70 -5.20 -20.59
CA TYR A 28 15.11 -5.00 -20.95
C TYR A 28 15.50 -3.52 -21.10
N PHE A 29 14.55 -2.66 -21.47
CA PHE A 29 14.80 -1.24 -21.73
C PHE A 29 14.42 -0.31 -20.57
N ASN A 30 13.75 -0.83 -19.54
CA ASN A 30 13.30 -0.04 -18.41
C ASN A 30 14.27 -0.19 -17.21
N PRO A 31 15.06 0.84 -16.86
CA PRO A 31 16.09 0.74 -15.81
C PRO A 31 15.52 0.46 -14.42
N PHE A 32 14.23 0.74 -14.19
CA PHE A 32 13.55 0.45 -12.92
C PHE A 32 13.32 -1.04 -12.70
N LEU A 33 13.14 -1.81 -13.78
CA LEU A 33 12.75 -3.23 -13.72
C LEU A 33 13.80 -4.17 -14.28
N SER A 34 14.69 -3.71 -15.17
CA SER A 34 15.67 -4.56 -15.84
C SER A 34 16.60 -5.30 -14.87
N GLY A 35 17.15 -4.60 -13.87
CA GLY A 35 18.00 -5.19 -12.83
C GLY A 35 17.23 -6.14 -11.91
N PRO A 36 16.17 -5.66 -11.23
CA PRO A 36 15.37 -6.50 -10.33
C PRO A 36 14.78 -7.74 -11.00
N ILE A 37 14.28 -7.64 -12.23
CA ILE A 37 13.73 -8.79 -12.96
C ILE A 37 14.81 -9.77 -13.38
N ARG A 38 16.02 -9.32 -13.74
CA ARG A 38 17.15 -10.24 -13.98
C ARG A 38 17.49 -11.08 -12.75
N MET A 39 17.36 -10.50 -11.55
CA MET A 39 17.51 -11.26 -10.30
C MET A 39 16.44 -12.35 -10.18
N VAL A 40 15.18 -12.02 -10.45
CA VAL A 40 14.08 -13.00 -10.44
C VAL A 40 14.30 -14.08 -11.51
N ASP A 41 14.67 -13.70 -12.72
CA ASP A 41 14.94 -14.63 -13.82
C ASP A 41 16.12 -15.57 -13.50
N ALA A 42 17.14 -15.09 -12.79
CA ALA A 42 18.23 -15.95 -12.32
C ALA A 42 17.74 -17.02 -11.32
N VAL A 43 16.86 -16.65 -10.38
CA VAL A 43 16.24 -17.60 -9.45
C VAL A 43 15.36 -18.61 -10.19
N VAL A 44 14.57 -18.14 -11.17
CA VAL A 44 13.72 -19.00 -12.01
C VAL A 44 14.56 -20.01 -12.79
N ASN A 45 15.64 -19.56 -13.42
CA ASN A 45 16.53 -20.42 -14.17
C ASN A 45 17.27 -21.42 -13.27
N ALA A 46 17.65 -21.02 -12.05
CA ALA A 46 18.31 -21.90 -11.09
C ALA A 46 17.43 -23.06 -10.61
N LEU A 47 16.12 -22.82 -10.47
CA LEU A 47 15.16 -23.85 -10.04
C LEU A 47 14.73 -24.78 -11.19
N GLY A 48 14.87 -24.35 -12.45
CA GLY A 48 14.51 -25.16 -13.63
C GLY A 48 13.01 -25.46 -13.78
N LEU A 49 12.15 -24.80 -13.00
CA LEU A 49 10.70 -24.97 -13.01
C LEU A 49 10.01 -23.93 -13.93
N PRO A 50 8.75 -24.17 -14.35
CA PRO A 50 7.97 -23.19 -15.09
C PRO A 50 7.86 -21.84 -14.35
N LEU A 51 8.02 -20.72 -15.07
CA LEU A 51 8.08 -19.36 -14.50
C LEU A 51 7.00 -19.09 -13.46
N LYS A 52 5.73 -19.33 -13.81
CA LYS A 52 4.58 -19.06 -12.94
C LYS A 52 4.62 -19.91 -11.68
N LEU A 53 5.03 -21.18 -11.79
CA LEU A 53 5.16 -22.07 -10.64
C LEU A 53 6.28 -21.60 -9.71
N THR A 54 7.42 -21.20 -10.26
CA THR A 54 8.53 -20.66 -9.47
C THR A 54 8.14 -19.39 -8.75
N CYS A 55 7.47 -18.44 -9.41
CA CYS A 55 7.00 -17.22 -8.76
C CYS A 55 6.01 -17.53 -7.62
N LEU A 56 5.04 -18.43 -7.84
CA LEU A 56 4.09 -18.84 -6.79
C LEU A 56 4.78 -19.52 -5.61
N LEU A 57 5.75 -20.40 -5.88
CA LEU A 57 6.52 -21.09 -4.84
C LEU A 57 7.35 -20.09 -4.04
N MET A 58 8.04 -19.15 -4.69
CA MET A 58 8.83 -18.12 -4.01
C MET A 58 7.96 -17.17 -3.20
N LEU A 59 6.76 -16.83 -3.69
CA LEU A 59 5.77 -16.09 -2.91
C LEU A 59 5.36 -16.86 -1.65
N ALA A 60 5.00 -18.15 -1.78
CA ALA A 60 4.62 -18.99 -0.66
C ALA A 60 5.77 -19.15 0.36
N VAL A 61 6.98 -19.44 -0.11
CA VAL A 61 8.18 -19.60 0.73
C VAL A 61 8.47 -18.31 1.50
N GLY A 62 8.40 -17.14 0.85
CA GLY A 62 8.68 -15.88 1.54
C GLY A 62 7.62 -15.50 2.57
N LEU A 63 6.34 -15.85 2.35
CA LEU A 63 5.27 -15.69 3.34
C LEU A 63 5.49 -16.63 4.54
N VAL A 64 5.76 -17.91 4.29
CA VAL A 64 6.08 -18.91 5.33
C VAL A 64 7.31 -18.49 6.14
N PHE A 65 8.37 -18.03 5.46
CA PHE A 65 9.59 -17.56 6.11
C PHE A 65 9.33 -16.34 7.00
N ARG A 66 8.56 -15.37 6.52
CA ARG A 66 8.18 -14.18 7.29
C ARG A 66 7.40 -14.57 8.56
N THR A 67 6.45 -15.49 8.44
CA THR A 67 5.72 -16.05 9.59
C THR A 67 6.64 -16.77 10.56
N ALA A 68 7.57 -17.60 10.07
CA ALA A 68 8.53 -18.32 10.92
C ALA A 68 9.41 -17.36 11.73
N ILE A 69 9.88 -16.26 11.11
CA ILE A 69 10.60 -15.20 11.81
C ILE A 69 9.72 -14.56 12.89
N ALA A 70 8.48 -14.19 12.55
CA ALA A 70 7.56 -13.54 13.50
C ALA A 70 7.33 -14.41 14.75
N VAL A 71 7.08 -15.71 14.55
CA VAL A 71 6.93 -16.70 15.61
C VAL A 71 8.21 -16.83 16.43
N ARG A 72 9.36 -16.95 15.77
CA ARG A 72 10.64 -17.18 16.45
C ARG A 72 11.05 -16.03 17.37
N PHE A 73 10.74 -14.80 16.98
CA PHE A 73 11.12 -13.60 17.73
C PHE A 73 9.97 -13.03 18.59
N GLY A 74 8.82 -13.72 18.66
CA GLY A 74 7.68 -13.28 19.47
C GLY A 74 7.18 -11.89 19.10
N HIS A 75 7.19 -11.54 17.80
CA HIS A 75 6.85 -10.20 17.37
C HIS A 75 5.34 -9.96 17.46
N GLU A 76 4.93 -8.91 18.16
CA GLU A 76 3.55 -8.39 18.13
C GLU A 76 3.26 -7.82 16.74
N TRP A 77 2.77 -8.68 15.85
CA TRP A 77 2.39 -8.30 14.50
C TRP A 77 1.04 -7.57 14.56
N THR A 78 1.05 -6.30 14.17
CA THR A 78 -0.16 -5.48 14.07
C THR A 78 -0.42 -5.11 12.62
N LEU A 79 -1.65 -5.30 12.15
CA LEU A 79 -2.13 -4.69 10.92
C LEU A 79 -2.91 -3.43 11.24
N SER A 80 -2.74 -2.39 10.43
CA SER A 80 -3.52 -1.16 10.56
C SER A 80 -4.43 -1.00 9.34
N LEU A 81 -5.63 -0.47 9.54
CA LEU A 81 -6.47 0.10 8.48
C LEU A 81 -6.73 1.57 8.84
N GLY A 82 -6.18 2.49 8.07
CA GLY A 82 -6.13 3.88 8.49
C GLY A 82 -5.23 4.09 9.71
N SER A 83 -5.40 5.26 10.32
CA SER A 83 -4.86 5.60 11.63
C SER A 83 -5.77 5.17 12.79
N ILE A 84 -6.88 4.46 12.48
CA ILE A 84 -8.00 4.26 13.39
C ILE A 84 -8.09 2.82 13.90
N TYR A 85 -7.96 1.86 12.99
CA TYR A 85 -8.22 0.46 13.29
C TYR A 85 -6.92 -0.33 13.35
N HIS A 86 -6.67 -0.98 14.48
CA HIS A 86 -5.56 -1.88 14.66
C HIS A 86 -6.04 -3.30 14.92
N PHE A 87 -5.41 -4.22 14.21
CA PHE A 87 -5.71 -5.62 14.09
C PHE A 87 -4.52 -6.38 14.69
N ARG A 88 -4.81 -7.32 15.59
CA ARG A 88 -3.85 -8.18 16.26
C ARG A 88 -4.36 -9.62 16.24
N PRO A 89 -3.49 -10.60 16.01
CA PRO A 89 -3.90 -12.00 15.99
C PRO A 89 -4.42 -12.39 17.37
N THR A 90 -5.59 -13.03 17.40
CA THR A 90 -6.22 -13.55 18.63
C THR A 90 -5.36 -14.61 19.31
N MET A 91 -4.64 -15.42 18.52
CA MET A 91 -3.68 -16.40 19.02
C MET A 91 -2.39 -16.32 18.21
N PHE A 92 -1.25 -16.29 18.91
CA PHE A 92 0.10 -16.31 18.33
C PHE A 92 0.54 -17.71 17.91
N THR A 93 -0.29 -18.40 17.13
CA THR A 93 0.03 -19.71 16.54
C THR A 93 0.52 -19.54 15.11
N PHE A 94 1.34 -20.49 14.64
CA PHE A 94 1.90 -20.42 13.29
C PHE A 94 0.83 -20.31 12.18
N PRO A 95 -0.28 -21.08 12.19
CA PRO A 95 -1.31 -20.97 11.16
C PRO A 95 -1.99 -19.58 11.13
N ASN A 96 -2.30 -19.01 12.29
CA ASN A 96 -2.94 -17.69 12.36
C ASN A 96 -1.99 -16.59 11.88
N LEU A 97 -0.71 -16.65 12.28
CA LEU A 97 0.31 -15.73 11.81
C LEU A 97 0.65 -15.93 10.32
N LEU A 98 0.40 -17.11 9.75
CA LEU A 98 0.52 -17.34 8.31
C LEU A 98 -0.59 -16.62 7.55
N VAL A 99 -1.84 -16.76 8.00
CA VAL A 99 -2.97 -16.01 7.42
C VAL A 99 -2.71 -14.50 7.55
N PHE A 100 -2.22 -14.05 8.69
CA PHE A 100 -1.86 -12.65 8.90
C PHE A 100 -0.74 -12.17 7.97
N SER A 101 0.26 -13.02 7.70
CA SER A 101 1.30 -12.73 6.71
C SER A 101 0.74 -12.59 5.29
N VAL A 102 -0.22 -13.45 4.92
CA VAL A 102 -0.89 -13.38 3.63
C VAL A 102 -1.71 -12.08 3.52
N LEU A 103 -2.51 -11.76 4.54
CA LEU A 103 -3.33 -10.55 4.58
C LEU A 103 -2.48 -9.29 4.57
N ASP A 104 -1.35 -9.25 5.27
CA ASP A 104 -0.42 -8.13 5.23
C ASP A 104 0.15 -7.90 3.82
N PHE A 105 0.57 -8.98 3.15
CA PHE A 105 1.07 -8.88 1.78
C PHE A 105 -0.04 -8.45 0.80
N LEU A 106 -1.25 -8.99 0.94
CA LEU A 106 -2.40 -8.58 0.11
C LEU A 106 -2.77 -7.12 0.36
N LEU A 107 -2.79 -6.65 1.62
CA LEU A 107 -2.99 -5.24 1.95
C LEU A 107 -1.91 -4.36 1.32
N PHE A 108 -0.65 -4.81 1.32
CA PHE A 108 0.43 -4.10 0.66
C PHE A 108 0.17 -3.95 -0.85
N ILE A 109 -0.24 -5.03 -1.53
CA ILE A 109 -0.58 -5.02 -2.96
C ILE A 109 -1.78 -4.10 -3.24
N VAL A 110 -2.82 -4.18 -2.42
CA VAL A 110 -4.05 -3.42 -2.62
C VAL A 110 -3.83 -1.94 -2.35
N ARG A 111 -3.05 -1.57 -1.33
CA ARG A 111 -2.62 -0.19 -1.09
C ARG A 111 -1.80 0.36 -2.26
N LEU A 112 -0.95 -0.46 -2.87
CA LEU A 112 -0.22 -0.09 -4.08
C LEU A 112 -1.19 0.16 -5.25
N TRP A 113 -2.23 -0.66 -5.42
CA TRP A 113 -3.28 -0.44 -6.42
C TRP A 113 -4.07 0.84 -6.15
N THR A 114 -4.39 1.14 -4.89
CA THR A 114 -5.06 2.39 -4.51
C THR A 114 -4.19 3.59 -4.80
N ALA A 115 -2.90 3.55 -4.44
CA ALA A 115 -1.94 4.59 -4.79
C ALA A 115 -1.88 4.81 -6.31
N TYR A 116 -1.83 3.73 -7.09
CA TYR A 116 -1.85 3.80 -8.54
C TYR A 116 -3.13 4.44 -9.10
N PHE A 117 -4.29 4.04 -8.58
CA PHE A 117 -5.58 4.61 -8.97
C PHE A 117 -5.63 6.12 -8.69
N LEU A 118 -5.24 6.53 -7.48
CA LEU A 118 -5.22 7.93 -7.05
C LEU A 118 -4.25 8.78 -7.88
N ILE A 119 -3.04 8.26 -8.14
CA ILE A 119 -2.06 8.94 -9.01
C ILE A 119 -2.63 9.07 -10.43
N ARG A 120 -3.24 8.02 -10.99
CA ARG A 120 -3.83 8.06 -12.33
C ARG A 120 -5.01 9.04 -12.43
N LEU A 121 -5.71 9.31 -11.33
CA LEU A 121 -6.77 10.33 -11.27
C LEU A 121 -6.22 11.75 -11.41
N ILE A 122 -5.03 12.01 -10.85
CA ILE A 122 -4.39 13.33 -10.92
C ILE A 122 -3.49 13.50 -12.15
N THR A 123 -2.98 12.42 -12.73
CA THR A 123 -2.04 12.45 -13.85
C THR A 123 -2.77 12.58 -15.20
N PRO A 124 -2.47 13.60 -16.01
CA PRO A 124 -3.06 13.74 -17.34
C PRO A 124 -2.55 12.66 -18.31
N SER A 125 -3.29 12.39 -19.38
CA SER A 125 -3.06 11.30 -20.36
C SER A 125 -1.77 11.39 -21.19
N SER A 126 -0.86 12.32 -20.90
CA SER A 126 0.24 12.67 -21.80
C SER A 126 1.61 12.20 -21.30
N ARG A 127 2.23 11.37 -22.17
CA ARG A 127 3.52 10.67 -22.15
C ARG A 127 3.69 9.57 -21.10
N MET A 128 3.93 8.34 -21.58
CA MET A 128 4.37 7.23 -20.77
C MET A 128 5.89 7.34 -20.56
N ASP A 129 6.28 7.87 -19.41
CA ASP A 129 7.66 7.86 -18.97
C ASP A 129 8.03 6.48 -18.41
N ARG A 130 9.33 6.17 -18.36
CA ARG A 130 9.86 4.88 -17.89
C ARG A 130 9.37 4.53 -16.48
N ALA A 131 9.33 5.50 -15.57
CA ALA A 131 8.79 5.30 -14.22
C ALA A 131 7.28 5.01 -14.23
N THR A 132 6.50 5.66 -15.09
CA THR A 132 5.05 5.42 -15.22
C THR A 132 4.77 4.01 -15.71
N GLU A 133 5.52 3.57 -16.72
CA GLU A 133 5.45 2.21 -17.25
C GLU A 133 5.81 1.18 -16.17
N ALA A 134 6.93 1.39 -15.45
CA ALA A 134 7.35 0.51 -14.38
C ALA A 134 6.29 0.41 -13.26
N PHE A 135 5.67 1.54 -12.91
CA PHE A 135 4.58 1.57 -11.94
C PHE A 135 3.34 0.84 -12.44
N GLU A 136 2.98 0.98 -13.71
CA GLU A 136 1.87 0.24 -14.32
C GLU A 136 2.09 -1.28 -14.34
N PHE A 137 3.34 -1.72 -14.56
CA PHE A 137 3.71 -3.12 -14.41
C PHE A 137 3.64 -3.60 -12.95
N SER A 138 4.05 -2.76 -12.00
CA SER A 138 4.04 -3.10 -10.57
C SER A 138 2.66 -3.44 -10.01
N VAL A 139 1.61 -2.89 -10.62
CA VAL A 139 0.23 -3.09 -10.22
C VAL A 139 -0.54 -4.09 -11.08
N ARG A 140 0.11 -4.85 -11.97
CA ARG A 140 -0.60 -5.93 -12.68
C ARG A 140 -1.14 -6.97 -11.68
N PRO A 141 -2.35 -7.51 -11.91
CA PRO A 141 -3.18 -7.37 -13.11
C PRO A 141 -4.12 -6.14 -13.11
N PHE A 142 -4.18 -5.37 -12.02
CA PHE A 142 -5.13 -4.26 -11.85
C PHE A 142 -5.05 -3.19 -12.95
N SER A 143 -3.84 -2.88 -13.44
CA SER A 143 -3.64 -1.93 -14.54
C SER A 143 -4.26 -2.37 -15.87
N LEU A 144 -4.46 -3.67 -16.10
CA LEU A 144 -5.02 -4.18 -17.36
C LEU A 144 -6.54 -3.97 -17.46
N LEU A 145 -7.20 -3.66 -16.35
CA LEU A 145 -8.65 -3.52 -16.27
C LEU A 145 -9.13 -2.17 -16.81
N THR A 146 -10.38 -2.11 -17.26
CA THR A 146 -11.03 -0.84 -17.62
C THR A 146 -11.30 0.02 -16.38
N PRO A 147 -11.39 1.36 -16.50
CA PRO A 147 -11.61 2.25 -15.36
C PRO A 147 -12.77 1.86 -14.41
N PRO A 148 -13.98 1.51 -14.88
CA PRO A 148 -15.06 1.11 -13.97
C PRO A 148 -14.75 -0.19 -13.24
N LEU A 149 -14.12 -1.15 -13.93
CA LEU A 149 -13.76 -2.44 -13.34
C LEU A 149 -12.66 -2.28 -12.29
N ARG A 150 -11.73 -1.32 -12.47
CA ARG A 150 -10.75 -0.96 -11.44
C ARG A 150 -11.42 -0.48 -10.16
N ILE A 151 -12.39 0.44 -10.27
CA ILE A 151 -13.10 0.96 -9.09
C ILE A 151 -13.84 -0.20 -8.39
N ALA A 152 -14.60 -0.99 -9.14
CA ALA A 152 -15.34 -2.12 -8.60
C ALA A 152 -14.42 -3.13 -7.90
N LEU A 153 -13.33 -3.54 -8.56
CA LEU A 153 -12.37 -4.47 -7.99
C LEU A 153 -11.71 -3.91 -6.73
N LEU A 154 -11.32 -2.63 -6.74
CA LEU A 154 -10.66 -2.01 -5.59
C LEU A 154 -11.59 -2.02 -4.36
N VAL A 155 -12.85 -1.63 -4.54
CA VAL A 155 -13.86 -1.66 -3.47
C VAL A 155 -14.10 -3.08 -2.97
N ILE A 156 -14.30 -4.05 -3.88
CA ILE A 156 -14.54 -5.45 -3.52
C ILE A 156 -13.36 -6.02 -2.73
N VAL A 157 -12.13 -5.82 -3.20
CA VAL A 157 -10.95 -6.40 -2.55
C VAL A 157 -10.70 -5.76 -1.18
N HIS A 158 -10.86 -4.45 -1.02
CA HIS A 158 -10.79 -3.82 0.31
C HIS A 158 -11.86 -4.38 1.25
N LEU A 159 -13.11 -4.55 0.80
CA LEU A 159 -14.18 -5.13 1.61
C LEU A 159 -13.88 -6.58 2.02
N LEU A 160 -13.39 -7.41 1.09
CA LEU A 160 -13.03 -8.80 1.36
C LEU A 160 -11.91 -8.90 2.40
N ILE A 161 -10.84 -8.11 2.25
CA ILE A 161 -9.73 -8.11 3.21
C ILE A 161 -10.21 -7.66 4.60
N VAL A 162 -11.03 -6.61 4.68
CA VAL A 162 -11.58 -6.13 5.95
C VAL A 162 -12.49 -7.18 6.59
N MET A 163 -13.30 -7.88 5.79
CA MET A 163 -14.17 -8.95 6.27
C MET A 163 -13.35 -10.10 6.87
N GLU A 164 -12.30 -10.55 6.18
CA GLU A 164 -11.38 -11.58 6.69
C GLU A 164 -10.67 -11.13 7.98
N LEU A 165 -10.15 -9.90 8.01
CA LEU A 165 -9.51 -9.34 9.21
C LEU A 165 -10.47 -9.31 10.41
N ARG A 166 -11.72 -8.93 10.18
CA ARG A 166 -12.74 -8.87 11.23
C ARG A 166 -13.15 -10.26 11.73
N MET A 167 -13.13 -11.28 10.87
CA MET A 167 -13.46 -12.66 11.28
C MET A 167 -12.35 -13.30 12.12
N LEU A 168 -11.09 -12.94 11.85
CA LEU A 168 -9.94 -13.54 12.50
C LEU A 168 -9.62 -12.92 13.87
N GLU A 169 -10.17 -11.73 14.19
CA GLU A 169 -9.59 -10.88 15.23
C GLU A 169 -10.52 -10.08 16.12
N THR A 170 -9.96 -9.70 17.27
CA THR A 170 -10.46 -8.64 18.16
C THR A 170 -9.92 -7.29 17.70
N ASN A 171 -10.78 -6.48 17.11
CA ASN A 171 -10.43 -5.12 16.69
C ASN A 171 -10.13 -4.25 17.90
N GLN A 172 -8.96 -3.60 17.92
CA GLN A 172 -8.68 -2.53 18.86
C GLN A 172 -8.77 -1.20 18.12
N LEU A 173 -9.74 -0.37 18.50
CA LEU A 173 -9.73 1.05 18.10
C LEU A 173 -8.49 1.70 18.72
N ALA A 174 -7.74 2.43 17.91
CA ALA A 174 -6.52 3.11 18.32
C ALA A 174 -6.77 4.05 19.51
N GLY A 175 -6.31 3.67 20.70
CA GLY A 175 -5.79 4.59 21.72
C GLY A 175 -6.65 5.79 22.12
N MET A 176 -7.98 5.68 22.19
CA MET A 176 -8.78 6.65 22.94
C MET A 176 -9.27 6.00 24.22
N ASN A 177 -8.73 6.45 25.36
CA ASN A 177 -9.49 6.38 26.59
C ASN A 177 -10.85 7.05 26.30
N PRO A 178 -11.98 6.46 26.72
CA PRO A 178 -13.32 7.05 26.53
C PRO A 178 -13.50 8.43 27.20
N LEU A 179 -12.43 8.99 27.80
CA LEU A 179 -12.37 10.28 28.48
C LEU A 179 -11.84 11.43 27.60
N ASP A 180 -11.17 11.18 26.46
CA ASP A 180 -10.63 12.26 25.60
C ASP A 180 -11.59 12.74 24.51
N ILE A 181 -12.76 12.08 24.34
CA ILE A 181 -13.92 12.63 23.63
C ILE A 181 -14.82 13.36 24.65
N GLY A 182 -14.21 14.10 25.58
CA GLY A 182 -14.87 14.99 26.55
C GLY A 182 -15.46 16.25 25.91
N GLY A 183 -15.91 16.15 24.66
CA GLY A 183 -16.51 17.22 23.88
C GLY A 183 -17.65 16.69 23.04
N GLN A 184 -18.73 16.25 23.71
CA GLN A 184 -20.09 16.07 23.17
C GLN A 184 -20.18 15.73 21.67
N VAL A 185 -19.61 14.60 21.23
CA VAL A 185 -20.15 13.98 20.02
C VAL A 185 -21.46 13.36 20.48
N ARG A 186 -22.58 14.02 20.18
CA ARG A 186 -23.93 13.47 20.37
C ARG A 186 -23.94 12.09 19.72
N SER A 187 -23.88 11.03 20.54
CA SER A 187 -24.24 9.69 20.10
C SER A 187 -25.62 9.81 19.47
N LEU A 188 -25.74 9.39 18.21
CA LEU A 188 -27.07 9.18 17.65
C LEU A 188 -27.83 8.23 18.60
N PRO A 189 -29.16 8.32 18.71
CA PRO A 189 -29.93 7.26 19.34
C PRO A 189 -29.87 6.02 18.43
N VAL A 190 -28.73 5.32 18.45
CA VAL A 190 -28.45 4.08 17.69
C VAL A 190 -29.08 2.87 18.38
N ALA A 191 -29.71 3.08 19.55
CA ALA A 191 -30.38 2.05 20.34
C ALA A 191 -31.44 1.24 19.56
N ASP A 192 -31.96 1.75 18.44
CA ASP A 192 -33.01 1.09 17.65
C ASP A 192 -32.53 0.48 16.32
N TRP A 193 -31.24 0.57 15.98
CA TRP A 193 -30.76 0.06 14.69
C TRP A 193 -30.48 -1.44 14.76
N PRO A 194 -30.88 -2.25 13.76
CA PRO A 194 -30.55 -3.66 13.73
C PRO A 194 -29.02 -3.85 13.76
N ALA A 195 -28.54 -4.77 14.59
CA ALA A 195 -27.10 -5.04 14.76
C ALA A 195 -26.38 -5.33 13.41
N GLY A 196 -27.10 -5.91 12.44
CA GLY A 196 -26.59 -6.13 11.09
C GLY A 196 -26.28 -4.84 10.32
N VAL A 197 -27.07 -3.79 10.51
CA VAL A 197 -26.87 -2.48 9.85
C VAL A 197 -25.65 -1.78 10.45
N ILE A 198 -25.55 -1.76 11.79
CA ILE A 198 -24.39 -1.22 12.52
C ILE A 198 -23.11 -1.91 12.04
N SER A 199 -23.12 -3.25 12.06
CA SER A 199 -22.03 -4.11 11.58
C SER A 199 -21.63 -3.83 10.12
N GLY A 200 -22.61 -3.60 9.25
CA GLY A 200 -22.39 -3.27 7.84
C GLY A 200 -21.74 -1.90 7.66
N ILE A 201 -22.20 -0.87 8.39
CA ILE A 201 -21.63 0.47 8.29
C ILE A 201 -20.20 0.50 8.85
N THR A 202 -19.93 -0.19 9.95
CA THR A 202 -18.56 -0.33 10.48
C THR A 202 -17.64 -0.99 9.45
N LEU A 203 -18.10 -2.03 8.74
CA LEU A 203 -17.34 -2.68 7.67
C LEU A 203 -17.01 -1.70 6.54
N VAL A 204 -17.98 -0.88 6.12
CA VAL A 204 -17.78 0.16 5.11
C VAL A 204 -16.78 1.23 5.60
N CYS A 205 -16.85 1.63 6.87
CA CYS A 205 -15.91 2.59 7.45
C CYS A 205 -14.48 2.04 7.48
N MET A 206 -14.30 0.77 7.84
CA MET A 206 -12.99 0.10 7.82
C MET A 206 -12.44 -0.04 6.39
N ALA A 207 -13.30 -0.39 5.42
CA ALA A 207 -12.89 -0.44 4.01
C ALA A 207 -12.51 0.95 3.47
N ALA A 208 -13.26 1.99 3.83
CA ALA A 208 -12.93 3.37 3.50
C ALA A 208 -11.60 3.81 4.14
N ALA A 209 -11.32 3.41 5.39
CA ALA A 209 -10.05 3.68 6.06
C ALA A 209 -8.89 2.96 5.34
N SER A 210 -9.10 1.70 4.95
CA SER A 210 -8.12 0.92 4.16
C SER A 210 -7.83 1.56 2.81
N LEU A 211 -8.85 2.11 2.13
CA LEU A 211 -8.69 2.86 0.89
C LEU A 211 -7.93 4.17 1.12
N ALA A 212 -8.23 4.88 2.20
CA ALA A 212 -7.55 6.13 2.55
C ALA A 212 -6.04 5.95 2.78
N ASP A 213 -5.59 4.77 3.22
CA ASP A 213 -4.15 4.45 3.35
C ASP A 213 -3.39 4.55 2.03
N GLY A 214 -4.07 4.49 0.88
CA GLY A 214 -3.44 4.79 -0.41
C GLY A 214 -2.81 6.19 -0.44
N LEU A 215 -3.42 7.19 0.22
CA LEU A 215 -2.86 8.54 0.36
C LEU A 215 -1.57 8.52 1.19
N ASP A 216 -1.54 7.72 2.25
CA ASP A 216 -0.36 7.58 3.10
C ASP A 216 0.79 6.87 2.38
N VAL A 217 0.47 5.87 1.54
CA VAL A 217 1.45 5.21 0.66
C VAL A 217 2.07 6.21 -0.32
N ILE A 218 1.25 7.05 -0.99
CA ILE A 218 1.75 8.09 -1.88
C ILE A 218 2.66 9.06 -1.12
N ARG A 219 2.25 9.47 0.09
CA ARG A 219 3.03 10.36 0.96
C ARG A 219 4.38 9.75 1.33
N LEU A 220 4.40 8.48 1.75
CA LEU A 220 5.63 7.78 2.13
C LEU A 220 6.55 7.57 0.92
N ALA A 221 5.99 7.24 -0.24
CA ALA A 221 6.73 7.11 -1.48
C ALA A 221 7.40 8.43 -1.88
N LEU A 222 6.69 9.55 -1.72
CA LEU A 222 7.24 10.89 -2.00
C LEU A 222 8.43 11.20 -1.07
N VAL A 223 8.29 10.99 0.24
CA VAL A 223 9.38 11.19 1.21
C VAL A 223 10.57 10.31 0.86
N THR A 224 10.32 9.05 0.49
CA THR A 224 11.36 8.11 0.07
C THR A 224 12.09 8.61 -1.17
N CYS A 225 11.37 9.18 -2.14
CA CYS A 225 11.99 9.77 -3.34
C CYS A 225 12.84 11.00 -3.02
N VAL A 226 12.37 11.89 -2.13
CA VAL A 226 13.11 13.08 -1.72
C VAL A 226 14.38 12.70 -0.97
N ILE A 227 14.29 11.86 0.06
CA ILE A 227 15.45 11.40 0.84
C ILE A 227 16.40 10.59 -0.04
N GLY A 228 15.88 9.66 -0.84
CA GLY A 228 16.66 8.85 -1.76
C GLY A 228 17.41 9.70 -2.81
N GLY A 229 16.74 10.72 -3.35
CA GLY A 229 17.36 11.67 -4.28
C GLY A 229 18.49 12.47 -3.65
N LEU A 230 18.31 12.94 -2.40
CA LEU A 230 19.35 13.63 -1.63
C LEU A 230 20.55 12.71 -1.35
N VAL A 231 20.31 11.48 -0.91
CA VAL A 231 21.37 10.49 -0.67
C VAL A 231 22.12 10.16 -1.98
N ALA A 232 21.40 9.98 -3.09
CA ALA A 232 22.01 9.75 -4.40
C ALA A 232 22.89 10.93 -4.84
N MET A 233 22.47 12.17 -4.54
CA MET A 233 23.27 13.37 -4.78
C MET A 233 24.55 13.40 -3.93
N LEU A 234 24.47 13.06 -2.64
CA LEU A 234 25.64 12.99 -1.75
C LEU A 234 26.66 11.93 -2.19
N ILE A 235 26.19 10.79 -2.69
CA ILE A 235 27.04 9.70 -3.21
C ILE A 235 27.57 10.01 -4.62
N GLY A 236 27.01 11.00 -5.32
CA GLY A 236 27.37 11.32 -6.70
C GLY A 236 26.82 10.33 -7.74
N ASN A 237 25.85 9.48 -7.38
CA ASN A 237 25.30 8.48 -8.29
C ASN A 237 24.17 9.05 -9.16
N GLN A 238 24.50 9.29 -10.43
CA GLN A 238 23.61 9.89 -11.42
C GLN A 238 22.38 9.03 -11.73
N ILE A 239 22.54 7.69 -11.72
CA ILE A 239 21.47 6.75 -12.06
C ILE A 239 20.37 6.79 -10.99
N PHE A 240 20.75 6.67 -9.72
CA PHE A 240 19.78 6.75 -8.62
C PHE A 240 19.10 8.12 -8.57
N ARG A 241 19.86 9.19 -8.80
CA ARG A 241 19.30 10.55 -8.85
C ARG A 241 18.22 10.66 -9.93
N GLN A 242 18.45 10.10 -11.12
CA GLN A 242 17.47 10.06 -12.19
C GLN A 242 16.24 9.21 -11.84
N ILE A 243 16.44 8.02 -11.27
CA ILE A 243 15.36 7.12 -10.84
C ILE A 243 14.43 7.82 -9.85
N PHE A 244 14.98 8.50 -8.82
CA PHE A 244 14.17 9.21 -7.83
C PHE A 244 13.49 10.44 -8.41
N ALA A 245 14.13 11.17 -9.33
CA ALA A 245 13.52 12.30 -10.01
C ALA A 245 12.32 11.87 -10.88
N GLU A 246 12.49 10.84 -11.71
CA GLU A 246 11.41 10.27 -12.54
C GLU A 246 10.30 9.63 -11.68
N SER A 247 10.64 9.01 -10.55
CA SER A 247 9.62 8.49 -9.61
C SER A 247 8.81 9.62 -8.98
N MET A 248 9.47 10.71 -8.61
CA MET A 248 8.82 11.88 -8.02
C MET A 248 7.86 12.56 -9.01
N THR A 249 8.23 12.67 -10.29
CA THR A 249 7.32 13.22 -11.31
C THR A 249 6.08 12.35 -11.50
N VAL A 250 6.20 11.02 -11.43
CA VAL A 250 5.05 10.09 -11.45
C VAL A 250 4.14 10.32 -10.26
N ILE A 251 4.70 10.40 -9.05
CA ILE A 251 3.93 10.57 -7.81
C ILE A 251 3.19 11.92 -7.80
N LEU A 252 3.84 12.99 -8.27
CA LEU A 252 3.25 14.33 -8.32
C LEU A 252 2.22 14.50 -9.45
N GLY A 253 2.25 13.65 -10.49
CA GLY A 253 1.30 13.70 -11.59
C GLY A 253 1.23 15.08 -12.25
N ARG A 254 0.04 15.70 -12.30
CA ARG A 254 -0.12 17.06 -12.87
C ARG A 254 0.70 18.13 -12.14
N PHE A 255 0.93 17.96 -10.84
CA PHE A 255 1.59 18.97 -10.01
C PHE A 255 3.07 19.13 -10.37
N ALA A 256 3.69 18.09 -10.96
CA ALA A 256 5.05 18.19 -11.50
C ALA A 256 5.19 19.21 -12.65
N ARG A 257 4.10 19.57 -13.33
CA ARG A 257 4.12 20.48 -14.50
C ARG A 257 4.11 21.95 -14.15
N ALA A 258 3.73 22.30 -12.92
CA ALA A 258 3.68 23.67 -12.43
C ALA A 258 4.52 23.78 -11.15
N PRO A 259 5.86 23.64 -11.26
CA PRO A 259 6.72 23.63 -10.09
C PRO A 259 6.71 24.99 -9.40
N LEU A 260 6.44 24.99 -8.09
CA LEU A 260 6.54 26.14 -7.22
C LEU A 260 7.98 26.30 -6.76
N VAL A 261 8.77 26.95 -7.61
CA VAL A 261 10.20 27.18 -7.37
C VAL A 261 10.39 28.52 -6.66
N ALA A 262 11.11 28.52 -5.54
CA ALA A 262 11.65 29.74 -4.95
C ALA A 262 13.19 29.64 -4.94
N GLY A 263 13.84 30.39 -5.83
CA GLY A 263 15.29 30.29 -6.04
C GLY A 263 15.69 28.95 -6.70
N MET A 264 16.56 28.18 -6.06
CA MET A 264 16.99 26.85 -6.53
C MET A 264 16.19 25.69 -5.92
N MET A 265 15.25 25.97 -5.01
CA MET A 265 14.46 24.94 -4.32
C MET A 265 13.06 24.84 -4.91
N ASP A 266 12.67 23.62 -5.27
CA ASP A 266 11.30 23.28 -5.66
C ASP A 266 10.50 22.86 -4.41
N PHE A 267 9.49 23.65 -4.05
CA PHE A 267 8.64 23.42 -2.88
C PHE A 267 7.42 22.53 -3.21
N THR A 268 7.23 22.14 -4.46
CA THR A 268 6.08 21.33 -4.91
C THR A 268 5.96 20.01 -4.14
N PRO A 269 7.03 19.22 -3.93
CA PRO A 269 6.94 17.99 -3.14
C PRO A 269 6.51 18.24 -1.70
N LEU A 270 6.96 19.34 -1.09
CA LEU A 270 6.62 19.69 0.29
C LEU A 270 5.15 20.09 0.42
N ILE A 271 4.65 20.93 -0.48
CA ILE A 271 3.25 21.35 -0.50
C ILE A 271 2.34 20.14 -0.74
N PHE A 272 2.70 19.28 -1.70
CA PHE A 272 1.95 18.07 -1.99
C PHE A 272 1.94 17.09 -0.80
N PHE A 273 3.07 16.94 -0.10
CA PHE A 273 3.16 16.18 1.14
C PHE A 273 2.17 16.67 2.21
N PHE A 274 2.13 17.98 2.45
CA PHE A 274 1.21 18.57 3.44
C PHE A 274 -0.25 18.43 3.01
N ALA A 275 -0.55 18.62 1.72
CA ALA A 275 -1.90 18.43 1.19
C ALA A 275 -2.38 16.99 1.37
N LEU A 276 -1.56 15.99 1.01
CA LEU A 276 -1.90 14.58 1.23
C LEU A 276 -2.12 14.26 2.71
N ARG A 277 -1.26 14.78 3.59
CA ARG A 277 -1.40 14.58 5.05
C ARG A 277 -2.70 15.20 5.57
N LEU A 278 -3.04 16.40 5.12
CA LEU A 278 -4.27 17.08 5.53
C LEU A 278 -5.50 16.32 5.05
N ILE A 279 -5.54 15.88 3.79
CA ILE A 279 -6.63 15.07 3.25
C ILE A 279 -6.76 13.75 4.03
N TYR A 280 -5.66 13.03 4.25
CA TYR A 280 -5.66 11.79 5.01
C TYR A 280 -6.16 11.97 6.45
N SER A 281 -5.71 13.05 7.12
CA SER A 281 -6.14 13.38 8.49
C SER A 281 -7.63 13.72 8.54
N LEU A 282 -8.16 14.46 7.58
CA LEU A 282 -9.58 14.80 7.50
C LEU A 282 -10.43 13.56 7.24
N CYS A 283 -10.01 12.71 6.29
CA CYS A 283 -10.69 11.43 6.04
C CYS A 283 -10.68 10.54 7.29
N SER A 284 -9.53 10.43 7.97
CA SER A 284 -9.42 9.64 9.20
C SER A 284 -10.30 10.18 10.32
N ALA A 285 -10.29 11.50 10.56
CA ALA A 285 -11.12 12.12 11.58
C ALA A 285 -12.62 11.95 11.28
N PHE A 286 -13.02 12.10 10.01
CA PHE A 286 -14.39 11.89 9.58
C PHE A 286 -14.85 10.43 9.79
N LEU A 287 -14.02 9.46 9.38
CA LEU A 287 -14.33 8.04 9.57
C LEU A 287 -14.37 7.66 11.04
N LEU A 288 -13.47 8.21 11.87
CA LEU A 288 -13.48 7.99 13.31
C LEU A 288 -14.76 8.55 13.93
N ALA A 289 -15.14 9.78 13.60
CA ALA A 289 -16.38 10.39 14.09
C ALA A 289 -17.61 9.57 13.69
N LEU A 290 -17.68 9.13 12.43
CA LEU A 290 -18.76 8.27 11.94
C LEU A 290 -18.82 6.95 12.71
N THR A 291 -17.66 6.34 12.99
CA THR A 291 -17.58 5.10 13.76
C THR A 291 -18.04 5.30 15.20
N ALA A 292 -17.57 6.36 15.86
CA ALA A 292 -17.93 6.70 17.24
C ALA A 292 -19.41 7.08 17.40
N MET A 293 -20.05 7.61 16.36
CA MET A 293 -21.49 7.89 16.37
C MET A 293 -22.35 6.64 16.27
N ILE A 294 -21.78 5.52 15.80
CA ILE A 294 -22.48 4.27 15.48
C ILE A 294 -22.21 3.17 16.52
N SER A 295 -21.08 3.25 17.24
CA SER A 295 -20.73 2.39 18.38
C SER A 295 -21.46 2.77 19.66
#